data_AF-A0A8S0ZB21-F1
#
_entry.id   AF-A0A8S0ZB21-F1
#
_cell.length_a   1.000
_cell.length_b   1.000
_cell.length_c   1.000
_cell.angle_alpha   90.00
_cell.angle_beta   90.00
_cell.angle_gamma   90.00
#
_symmetry.space_group_name_H-M   'P 1'
#
loop_
_entity.id
_entity.type
_entity.pdbx_description
1 polymer ?
#
loop_
_entity_poly.entity_id
_entity_poly.type
_entity_poly.pdbx_seq_one_letter_code
_entity_poly.pdbx_strand_id
1 'polypeptide(L)'
;MLKTDTDRKRNLNGEHNDGTLEIAGQQLSVVYDPPHLLKGLRNNLLTKDMVFKGKVASWEDILTVFNADCQLGHTRMNKKLTEHHLYSKKMNEG
;
A
#
# COMPACT_ATOMS: atom_id res chain seq x y z
N MET A 1 -14.04 -11.47 13.56
CA MET A 1 -15.18 -11.74 14.44
C MET A 1 -16.12 -10.53 14.43
N LEU A 2 -15.79 -9.40 15.07
CA LEU A 2 -16.63 -8.18 15.11
C LEU A 2 -17.09 -7.65 13.73
N LYS A 3 -16.18 -7.49 12.76
CA LYS A 3 -16.54 -7.02 11.42
C LYS A 3 -17.53 -7.96 10.72
N THR A 4 -17.29 -9.26 10.83
CA THR A 4 -18.13 -10.31 10.25
C THR A 4 -19.53 -10.33 10.88
N ASP A 5 -19.62 -10.05 12.18
CA ASP A 5 -20.89 -10.01 12.91
C ASP A 5 -21.71 -8.76 12.55
N THR A 6 -21.06 -7.60 12.41
CA THR A 6 -21.70 -6.38 11.90
C THR A 6 -22.20 -6.58 10.45
N ASP A 7 -21.36 -7.14 9.58
CA ASP A 7 -21.74 -7.42 8.18
C ASP A 7 -22.92 -8.40 8.11
N ARG A 8 -22.95 -9.42 8.97
CA ARG A 8 -24.05 -10.39 9.05
C ARG A 8 -25.37 -9.74 9.50
N LYS A 9 -25.34 -8.88 10.53
CA LYS A 9 -26.52 -8.12 10.98
C LYS A 9 -27.08 -7.22 9.88
N ARG A 10 -26.22 -6.50 9.17
CA ARG A 10 -26.62 -5.58 8.08
C ARG A 10 -27.29 -6.31 6.94
N ASN A 11 -26.73 -7.46 6.55
CA ASN A 11 -27.33 -8.31 5.51
C ASN A 11 -28.73 -8.80 5.90
N LEU A 12 -28.97 -9.11 7.18
CA LEU A 12 -30.29 -9.49 7.68
C LEU A 12 -31.29 -8.31 7.67
N ASN A 13 -30.80 -7.09 7.90
CA ASN A 13 -31.61 -5.88 7.92
C ASN A 13 -31.80 -5.21 6.54
N GLY A 14 -31.10 -5.70 5.50
CA GLY A 14 -31.10 -5.07 4.16
C GLY A 14 -30.36 -3.72 4.11
N GLU A 15 -29.43 -3.49 5.04
CA GLU A 15 -28.65 -2.25 5.14
C GLU A 15 -27.43 -2.27 4.21
N HIS A 16 -27.07 -1.11 3.65
CA HIS A 16 -25.88 -0.96 2.80
C HIS A 16 -24.59 -0.96 3.65
N ASN A 17 -23.52 -1.58 3.14
CA ASN A 17 -22.22 -1.55 3.82
C ASN A 17 -21.56 -0.17 3.64
N ASP A 18 -21.49 0.60 4.71
CA ASP A 18 -20.85 1.92 4.78
C ASP A 18 -19.42 1.87 5.33
N GLY A 19 -18.90 0.67 5.61
CA GLY A 19 -17.56 0.46 6.18
C GLY A 19 -17.43 0.72 7.68
N THR A 20 -18.52 1.01 8.40
CA THR A 20 -18.50 1.19 9.86
C THR A 20 -18.73 -0.12 10.61
N LEU A 21 -18.33 -0.16 11.89
CA LEU A 21 -18.49 -1.30 12.79
C LEU A 21 -19.52 -0.98 13.87
N GLU A 22 -20.37 -1.94 14.22
CA GLU A 22 -21.30 -1.80 15.35
C GLU A 22 -20.67 -2.37 16.62
N ILE A 23 -20.45 -1.52 17.62
CA ILE A 23 -19.92 -1.90 18.93
C ILE A 23 -20.79 -1.27 20.00
N ALA A 24 -21.38 -2.09 20.89
CA ALA A 24 -22.26 -1.64 21.97
C ALA A 24 -23.40 -0.71 21.50
N GLY A 25 -23.96 -0.95 20.30
CA GLY A 25 -25.04 -0.15 19.72
C GLY A 25 -24.60 1.18 19.10
N GLN A 26 -23.29 1.45 19.03
CA GLN A 26 -22.73 2.63 18.36
C GLN A 26 -22.05 2.23 17.05
N GLN A 27 -22.18 3.08 16.03
CA GLN A 27 -21.45 2.92 14.77
C GLN A 27 -20.09 3.61 14.85
N LEU A 28 -19.03 2.87 14.54
CA LEU A 28 -17.66 3.33 14.57
C LEU A 28 -17.05 3.29 13.17
N SER A 29 -16.56 4.43 12.69
CA SER A 29 -15.78 4.49 11.45
C SER A 29 -14.37 3.97 11.69
N VAL A 30 -13.98 2.95 10.92
CA VAL A 30 -12.62 2.41 10.97
C VAL A 30 -11.75 3.18 9.98
N VAL A 31 -10.71 3.83 10.49
CA VAL A 31 -9.71 4.52 9.69
C VAL A 31 -8.40 3.77 9.81
N TYR A 32 -7.76 3.52 8.67
CA TYR A 32 -6.42 2.95 8.65
C TYR A 32 -5.38 4.07 8.74
N ASP A 33 -4.26 3.79 9.38
CA ASP A 33 -3.10 4.69 9.36
C ASP A 33 -2.46 4.70 7.96
N PRO A 34 -2.57 5.80 7.19
CA PRO A 34 -2.07 5.82 5.81
C PRO A 34 -0.56 5.58 5.70
N PRO A 35 0.31 6.16 6.55
CA PRO A 35 1.75 5.87 6.57
C PRO A 35 2.08 4.38 6.70
N HIS A 36 1.47 3.66 7.65
CA HIS A 36 1.73 2.24 7.84
C HIS A 36 1.23 1.37 6.68
N LEU A 37 0.10 1.74 6.05
CA LEU A 37 -0.37 1.06 4.84
C LEU A 37 0.64 1.20 3.69
N LEU A 38 1.13 2.41 3.43
CA LEU A 38 2.11 2.66 2.38
C LEU A 38 3.43 1.93 2.65
N LYS A 39 3.87 1.91 3.92
CA LYS A 39 5.07 1.15 4.32
C LYS A 39 4.88 -0.35 4.09
N GLY A 40 3.72 -0.89 4.45
CA GLY A 40 3.37 -2.30 4.21
C GLY A 40 3.35 -2.64 2.72
N LEU A 41 2.72 -1.79 1.91
CA LEU A 41 2.66 -1.94 0.45
C LEU A 41 4.07 -1.96 -0.17
N ARG A 42 4.91 -0.98 0.18
CA ARG A 42 6.29 -0.89 -0.29
C ARG A 42 7.08 -2.14 0.09
N ASN A 43 6.99 -2.60 1.34
CA ASN A 43 7.72 -3.78 1.81
C ASN A 43 7.25 -5.08 1.13
N ASN A 44 5.96 -5.17 0.83
CA ASN A 44 5.43 -6.29 0.05
C ASN A 44 5.97 -6.27 -1.37
N LEU A 45 5.89 -5.12 -2.07
CA LEU A 45 6.40 -4.99 -3.44
C LEU A 45 7.90 -5.27 -3.55
N LEU A 46 8.68 -4.93 -2.52
CA LEU A 46 10.12 -5.20 -2.45
C LEU A 46 10.46 -6.70 -2.51
N THR A 47 9.55 -7.58 -2.05
CA THR A 47 9.80 -9.03 -1.92
C THR A 47 8.89 -9.87 -2.81
N LYS A 48 7.83 -9.29 -3.35
CA LYS A 48 6.76 -9.96 -4.09
C LYS A 48 6.24 -9.05 -5.19
N ASP A 49 5.77 -9.66 -6.26
CA ASP A 49 5.09 -8.90 -7.30
C ASP A 49 3.65 -8.57 -6.90
N MET A 50 3.15 -7.46 -7.44
CA MET A 50 1.76 -7.04 -7.28
C MET A 50 1.01 -7.21 -8.59
N VAL A 51 -0.17 -7.81 -8.51
CA VAL A 51 -1.09 -7.87 -9.64
C VAL A 51 -2.08 -6.71 -9.53
N PHE A 52 -2.03 -5.80 -10.49
CA PHE A 52 -2.97 -4.68 -10.58
C PHE A 52 -3.69 -4.72 -11.92
N LYS A 53 -5.02 -4.91 -11.89
CA LYS A 53 -5.88 -4.98 -13.08
C LYS A 53 -5.36 -5.97 -14.14
N GLY A 54 -4.90 -7.15 -13.69
CA GLY A 54 -4.36 -8.20 -14.57
C GLY A 54 -2.94 -7.97 -15.08
N LYS A 55 -2.28 -6.87 -14.69
CA LYS A 55 -0.87 -6.62 -15.00
C LYS A 55 -0.01 -6.88 -13.76
N VAL A 56 1.19 -7.41 -13.99
CA VAL A 56 2.19 -7.63 -12.94
C VAL A 56 3.08 -6.39 -12.85
N ALA A 57 3.27 -5.88 -11.64
CA ALA A 57 4.25 -4.86 -11.30
C ALA A 57 5.22 -5.46 -10.28
N SER A 58 6.51 -5.33 -10.54
CA SER A 58 7.61 -5.89 -9.75
C SER A 58 8.49 -4.78 -9.20
N TRP A 59 9.33 -5.10 -8.22
CA TRP A 59 10.37 -4.17 -7.76
C TRP A 59 11.40 -3.87 -8.86
N GLU A 60 11.65 -4.83 -9.75
CA GLU A 60 12.59 -4.70 -10.86
C GLU A 60 12.18 -3.61 -11.86
N ASP A 61 10.88 -3.40 -12.05
CA ASP A 61 10.37 -2.30 -12.89
C ASP A 61 10.85 -0.94 -12.36
N ILE A 62 10.87 -0.77 -11.04
CA ILE A 62 11.34 0.46 -10.37
C ILE A 62 12.86 0.60 -10.53
N LEU A 63 13.61 -0.49 -10.34
CA LEU A 63 15.07 -0.50 -10.52
C LEU A 63 15.46 -0.15 -11.95
N THR A 64 14.75 -0.72 -12.94
CA THR A 64 14.96 -0.46 -14.36
C THR A 64 14.81 1.02 -14.69
N VAL A 65 13.70 1.64 -14.23
CA VAL A 65 13.46 3.07 -14.43
C VAL A 65 14.51 3.92 -13.74
N PHE A 66 14.89 3.58 -12.50
CA PHE A 66 15.94 4.30 -11.77
C PHE A 66 17.29 4.25 -12.50
N ASN A 67 17.70 3.07 -12.97
CA ASN A 67 18.97 2.89 -13.65
C ASN A 67 19.00 3.66 -14.98
N ALA A 68 17.92 3.63 -15.75
CA ALA A 68 17.80 4.39 -16.99
C ALA A 68 17.81 5.91 -16.72
N ASP A 69 17.08 6.38 -15.70
CA ASP A 69 17.07 7.79 -15.30
C ASP A 69 18.47 8.24 -14.86
N CYS A 70 19.17 7.45 -14.05
CA CYS A 70 20.53 7.76 -13.58
C CYS A 70 21.53 8.03 -14.72
N GLN A 71 21.37 7.39 -15.89
CA GLN A 71 22.23 7.63 -17.05
C GLN A 71 22.06 9.04 -17.65
N LEU A 72 20.98 9.73 -17.34
CA LEU A 72 20.72 11.11 -17.78
C LEU A 72 21.49 12.16 -16.96
N GLY A 73 22.18 11.75 -15.88
CA GLY A 73 23.03 12.65 -15.10
C GLY A 73 22.28 13.86 -14.53
N HIS A 74 22.64 15.08 -14.95
CA HIS A 74 22.00 16.30 -14.45
C HIS A 74 20.56 16.51 -14.96
N THR A 75 20.17 15.84 -16.04
CA THR A 75 18.83 15.91 -16.63
C THR A 75 17.88 14.83 -16.12
N ARG A 76 18.27 14.12 -15.05
CA ARG A 76 17.40 13.19 -14.33
C ARG A 76 16.03 13.77 -14.03
N MET A 77 15.00 13.01 -14.35
CA MET A 77 13.60 13.34 -14.09
C MET A 77 13.21 12.96 -12.66
N ASN A 78 13.73 11.84 -12.14
CA ASN A 78 13.36 11.31 -10.83
C ASN A 78 14.40 11.63 -9.74
N LYS A 79 14.72 12.92 -9.55
CA LYS A 79 15.76 13.39 -8.60
C LYS A 79 15.52 13.02 -7.14
N LYS A 80 14.26 12.80 -6.75
CA LYS A 80 13.88 12.39 -5.38
C LYS A 80 14.03 10.88 -5.15
N LEU A 81 14.07 10.08 -6.22
CA LEU A 81 14.31 8.65 -6.12
C LEU A 81 15.82 8.43 -6.04
N THR A 82 16.26 7.96 -4.88
CA THR A 82 17.67 7.70 -4.55
C THR A 82 17.87 6.24 -4.17
N GLU A 83 19.12 5.81 -4.08
CA GLU A 83 19.47 4.45 -3.65
C GLU A 83 18.88 4.06 -2.28
N HIS A 84 18.69 5.03 -1.38
CA HIS A 84 18.04 4.81 -0.07
C HIS A 84 16.57 4.38 -0.19
N HIS A 85 15.93 4.63 -1.33
CA HIS A 85 14.55 4.22 -1.60
C HIS A 85 14.44 2.85 -2.27
N LEU A 86 15.55 2.26 -2.70
CA LEU A 86 15.56 1.06 -3.54
C LEU A 86 16.22 -0.14 -2.86
N TYR A 87 17.29 0.12 -2.11
CA TYR A 87 18.06 -0.92 -1.45
C TYR A 87 17.67 -1.03 0.02
N SER A 88 17.07 -2.17 0.38
CA SER A 88 16.58 -2.47 1.73
C SER A 88 17.61 -2.22 2.83
N LYS A 89 18.90 -2.52 2.56
CA LYS A 89 20.02 -2.26 3.49
C LYS A 89 20.16 -0.77 3.81
N LYS A 90 20.00 0.10 2.82
CA LYS A 90 20.14 1.56 2.93
C LYS A 90 18.87 2.26 3.45
N MET A 91 17.73 1.55 3.51
CA MET A 91 16.46 2.08 4.00
C MET A 91 16.38 2.18 5.53
N ASN A 92 17.17 1.40 6.26
CA ASN A 92 17.16 1.33 7.73
C ASN A 92 18.34 2.06 8.38
N GLU A 93 19.18 2.72 7.59
CA GLU A 93 20.37 3.47 8.03
C GLU A 93 20.07 4.98 8.21
N GLY A 94 18.79 5.36 8.35
CA GLY A 94 18.30 6.74 8.43
C GLY A 94 17.81 7.15 9.81
#